data_AF-A0AAD0CHA4-F1
#
_entry.id   AF-A0AAD0CHA4-F1
#
_cell.length_a   1.000
_cell.length_b   1.000
_cell.length_c   1.000
_cell.angle_alpha   90.00
_cell.angle_beta   90.00
_cell.angle_gamma   90.00
#
_symmetry.space_group_name_H-M   'P 1'
#
loop_
_entity.id
_entity.type
_entity.pdbx_description
1 polymer ?
#
loop_
_entity_poly.entity_id
_entity_poly.type
_entity_poly.pdbx_seq_one_letter_code
_entity_poly.pdbx_strand_id
1 'polypeptide(L)'
;MKKRLLCSLLASLSFASHATIVEMQTSQGTIEINLFDQQTPKTVENFLSYVQDDSYNETVIHRSIDNFVIQGGGFTFSDTLDPITTKPAVINEPVFSNVKGTIAMAKLGGNPNSATSQWFFNMANNSGGSAALDTQNGGFTVFGQITAESQETLDKIAALVHCGETPVVDITTEQCASSDVSISSANLVTIQSVTILDDDPNSAAGLTVVENTLIDADNSGSSDGSSGGALIWLLSAFLLAVPRLKKTK
;
A
#
# COMPACT_ATOMS: atom_id res chain seq x y z
N MET A 1 32.57 -58.63 -24.18
CA MET A 1 31.49 -58.18 -23.28
C MET A 1 31.98 -57.02 -22.42
N LYS A 2 31.69 -55.76 -22.76
CA LYS A 2 31.80 -54.61 -21.85
C LYS A 2 30.75 -53.56 -22.25
N LYS A 3 29.57 -53.61 -21.63
CA LYS A 3 28.56 -52.55 -21.73
C LYS A 3 28.98 -51.42 -20.79
N ARG A 4 29.32 -50.25 -21.33
CA ARG A 4 29.48 -49.02 -20.54
C ARG A 4 28.11 -48.36 -20.45
N LEU A 5 27.53 -48.39 -19.26
CA LEU A 5 26.31 -47.67 -18.92
C LEU A 5 26.71 -46.20 -18.68
N LEU A 6 26.28 -45.30 -19.56
CA LEU A 6 26.45 -43.86 -19.36
C LEU A 6 25.22 -43.39 -18.58
N CYS A 7 25.41 -43.07 -17.30
CA CYS A 7 24.38 -42.50 -16.45
C CYS A 7 24.38 -40.99 -16.68
N SER A 8 23.43 -40.49 -17.47
CA SER A 8 23.23 -39.06 -17.68
C SER A 8 22.52 -38.48 -16.47
N LEU A 9 23.27 -37.78 -15.61
CA LEU A 9 22.72 -36.99 -14.52
C LEU A 9 22.09 -35.73 -15.12
N LEU A 10 20.76 -35.72 -15.33
CA LEU A 10 20.03 -34.47 -15.58
C LEU A 10 19.99 -33.68 -14.28
N ALA A 11 20.83 -32.66 -14.16
CA ALA A 11 20.62 -31.60 -13.17
C ALA A 11 19.39 -30.80 -13.63
N SER A 12 18.28 -30.96 -12.91
CA SER A 12 17.13 -30.07 -13.01
C SER A 12 17.55 -28.70 -12.47
N LEU A 13 17.88 -27.78 -13.36
CA LEU A 13 17.90 -26.35 -13.05
C LEU A 13 16.44 -25.95 -12.78
N SER A 14 16.09 -25.82 -11.51
CA SER A 14 14.88 -25.10 -11.11
C SER A 14 15.12 -23.64 -11.44
N PHE A 15 14.50 -23.14 -12.51
CA PHE A 15 14.31 -21.71 -12.69
C PHE A 15 13.27 -21.28 -11.65
N ALA A 16 13.74 -20.69 -10.54
CA ALA A 16 12.85 -19.91 -9.69
C ALA A 16 12.58 -18.58 -10.41
N SER A 17 11.29 -18.23 -10.50
CA SER A 17 10.72 -17.10 -11.21
C SER A 17 10.49 -15.97 -10.21
N HIS A 18 10.99 -14.76 -10.44
CA HIS A 18 10.83 -13.65 -9.50
C HIS A 18 10.53 -12.33 -10.21
N ALA A 19 9.33 -11.76 -9.99
CA ALA A 19 8.92 -10.42 -10.46
C ALA A 19 9.91 -9.35 -9.94
N THR A 20 9.74 -8.06 -10.25
CA THR A 20 10.49 -7.05 -9.48
C THR A 20 10.08 -7.19 -8.02
N ILE A 21 11.02 -7.61 -7.17
CA ILE A 21 10.79 -7.82 -5.74
C ILE A 21 11.34 -6.61 -5.00
N VAL A 22 10.47 -5.99 -4.21
CA VAL A 22 10.84 -4.89 -3.33
C VAL A 22 10.73 -5.34 -1.89
N GLU A 23 11.79 -5.13 -1.13
CA GLU A 23 11.81 -5.25 0.31
C GLU A 23 11.56 -3.89 0.95
N MET A 24 10.56 -3.82 1.83
CA MET A 24 10.26 -2.67 2.68
C MET A 24 10.55 -3.05 4.12
N GLN A 25 11.60 -2.48 4.70
CA GLN A 25 11.95 -2.69 6.10
C GLN A 25 11.20 -1.68 6.97
N THR A 26 10.31 -2.16 7.85
CA THR A 26 9.61 -1.32 8.82
C THR A 26 10.17 -1.55 10.23
N SER A 27 9.89 -0.65 11.16
CA SER A 27 10.17 -0.89 12.59
C SER A 27 9.48 -2.13 13.18
N GLN A 28 8.45 -2.67 12.50
CA GLN A 28 7.67 -3.83 12.95
C GLN A 28 8.02 -5.13 12.22
N GLY A 29 8.96 -5.08 11.26
CA GLY A 29 9.38 -6.22 10.46
C GLY A 29 9.48 -5.88 8.97
N THR A 30 9.86 -6.89 8.20
CA THR A 30 10.04 -6.78 6.74
C THR A 30 8.74 -7.10 6.00
N ILE A 31 8.50 -6.37 4.92
CA ILE A 31 7.43 -6.60 3.95
C ILE A 31 8.08 -6.74 2.58
N GLU A 32 8.03 -7.94 2.02
CA GLU A 32 8.39 -8.24 0.64
C GLU A 32 7.16 -8.10 -0.28
N ILE A 33 7.34 -7.39 -1.39
CA ILE A 33 6.32 -7.04 -2.38
C ILE A 33 6.78 -7.53 -3.75
N ASN A 34 6.00 -8.41 -4.37
CA ASN A 34 6.18 -8.79 -5.76
C ASN A 34 5.33 -7.87 -6.64
N LEU A 35 5.97 -7.12 -7.54
CA LEU A 35 5.31 -6.10 -8.36
C LEU A 35 4.69 -6.70 -9.64
N PHE A 36 3.71 -5.97 -10.19
CA PHE A 36 3.01 -6.33 -11.43
C PHE A 36 3.45 -5.45 -12.60
N ASP A 37 4.75 -5.50 -12.91
CA ASP A 37 5.46 -4.62 -13.86
C ASP A 37 4.82 -4.60 -15.25
N GLN A 38 4.34 -5.74 -15.75
CA GLN A 38 3.79 -5.83 -17.11
C GLN A 38 2.35 -5.34 -17.21
N GLN A 39 1.54 -5.56 -16.17
CA GLN A 39 0.10 -5.28 -16.19
C GLN A 39 -0.24 -3.89 -15.66
N THR A 40 0.61 -3.33 -14.80
CA THR A 40 0.46 -1.97 -14.24
C THR A 40 1.76 -1.14 -14.38
N PRO A 41 2.32 -1.04 -15.60
CA PRO A 41 3.68 -0.53 -15.83
C PRO A 41 3.87 0.90 -15.36
N LYS A 42 2.89 1.80 -15.56
CA LYS A 42 3.04 3.21 -15.17
C LYS A 42 3.05 3.36 -13.66
N THR A 43 2.25 2.55 -12.98
CA THR A 43 2.16 2.56 -11.52
C THR A 43 3.42 2.00 -10.88
N VAL A 44 3.92 0.88 -11.41
CA VAL A 44 5.17 0.25 -10.96
C VAL A 44 6.36 1.18 -11.22
N GLU A 45 6.49 1.78 -12.41
CA GLU A 45 7.53 2.75 -12.72
C GLU A 45 7.52 3.93 -11.73
N ASN A 46 6.35 4.47 -11.43
CA ASN A 46 6.21 5.55 -10.45
C ASN A 46 6.64 5.11 -9.05
N PHE A 47 6.15 3.97 -8.55
CA PHE A 47 6.53 3.45 -7.22
C PHE A 47 8.04 3.22 -7.12
N LEU A 48 8.63 2.51 -8.09
CA LEU A 48 10.06 2.24 -8.14
C LEU A 48 10.89 3.52 -8.24
N SER A 49 10.38 4.56 -8.89
CA SER A 49 11.09 5.84 -8.91
C SER A 49 11.20 6.46 -7.51
N TYR A 50 10.19 6.34 -6.64
CA TYR A 50 10.30 6.81 -5.24
C TYR A 50 11.24 5.92 -4.42
N VAL A 51 11.27 4.62 -4.70
CA VAL A 51 12.22 3.67 -4.10
C VAL A 51 13.67 4.05 -4.47
N GLN A 52 13.95 4.30 -5.75
CA GLN A 52 15.29 4.66 -6.24
C GLN A 52 15.79 6.01 -5.71
N ASP A 53 14.88 6.95 -5.44
CA ASP A 53 15.19 8.25 -4.87
C ASP A 53 15.19 8.24 -3.33
N ASP A 54 15.12 7.06 -2.69
CA ASP A 54 15.03 6.89 -1.23
C ASP A 54 13.86 7.67 -0.59
N SER A 55 12.86 8.06 -1.37
CA SER A 55 11.79 8.97 -0.94
C SER A 55 10.83 8.36 0.08
N TYR A 56 10.83 7.03 0.20
CA TYR A 56 10.06 6.30 1.21
C TYR A 56 10.84 6.05 2.49
N ASN A 57 12.15 6.31 2.51
CA ASN A 57 12.96 6.12 3.72
C ASN A 57 12.54 7.15 4.77
N GLU A 58 12.48 6.70 6.02
CA GLU A 58 12.03 7.48 7.19
C GLU A 58 10.58 7.99 7.09
N THR A 59 9.81 7.53 6.10
CA THR A 59 8.36 7.78 6.06
C THR A 59 7.63 6.92 7.08
N VAL A 60 6.40 7.27 7.40
CA VAL A 60 5.61 6.57 8.41
C VAL A 60 4.33 5.97 7.84
N ILE A 61 3.88 4.87 8.46
CA ILE A 61 2.51 4.40 8.32
C ILE A 61 1.62 5.38 9.07
N HIS A 62 0.95 6.25 8.32
CA HIS A 62 0.15 7.35 8.88
C HIS A 62 -1.32 6.94 9.07
N ARG A 63 -1.74 5.82 8.49
CA ARG A 63 -3.12 5.36 8.54
C ARG A 63 -3.22 3.83 8.52
N SER A 64 -4.05 3.28 9.39
CA SER A 64 -4.40 1.87 9.48
C SER A 64 -5.86 1.78 9.91
N ILE A 65 -6.66 1.04 9.14
CA ILE A 65 -8.06 0.74 9.48
C ILE A 65 -8.25 -0.77 9.45
N ASP A 66 -8.68 -1.31 10.59
CA ASP A 66 -8.95 -2.73 10.78
C ASP A 66 -9.87 -3.29 9.70
N ASN A 67 -9.49 -4.45 9.16
CA ASN A 67 -10.22 -5.13 8.08
C ASN A 67 -10.46 -4.26 6.84
N PHE A 68 -9.63 -3.24 6.62
CA PHE A 68 -9.68 -2.43 5.41
C PHE A 68 -8.28 -2.25 4.82
N VAL A 69 -7.51 -1.27 5.28
CA VAL A 69 -6.20 -0.94 4.67
C VAL A 69 -5.18 -0.41 5.67
N ILE A 70 -3.90 -0.61 5.34
CA ILE A 70 -2.75 0.07 5.96
C ILE A 70 -2.11 0.96 4.90
N GLN A 71 -1.90 2.24 5.18
CA GLN A 71 -1.52 3.26 4.20
C GLN A 71 -0.25 4.02 4.62
N GLY A 72 0.64 4.22 3.63
CA GLY A 72 1.97 4.79 3.78
C GLY A 72 2.41 5.62 2.57
N GLY A 73 3.70 5.96 2.53
CA GLY A 73 4.34 6.64 1.39
C GLY A 73 3.98 8.12 1.21
N GLY A 74 3.32 8.74 2.19
CA GLY A 74 2.85 10.13 2.11
C GLY A 74 3.65 11.12 2.93
N PHE A 75 4.20 10.68 4.07
CA PHE A 75 4.65 11.60 5.11
C PHE A 75 5.89 11.08 5.83
N THR A 76 6.82 11.98 6.12
CA THR A 76 7.82 11.84 7.20
C THR A 76 7.24 12.41 8.49
N PHE A 77 7.96 12.23 9.61
CA PHE A 77 7.56 12.82 10.89
C PHE A 77 8.72 13.54 11.56
N SER A 78 8.52 14.83 11.85
CA SER A 78 9.43 15.63 12.69
C SER A 78 8.78 15.89 14.05
N ASP A 79 7.85 16.84 14.08
CA ASP A 79 6.86 17.08 15.16
C ASP A 79 5.42 16.91 14.64
N THR A 80 5.26 16.96 13.32
CA THR A 80 4.00 16.77 12.58
C THR A 80 4.22 15.82 11.41
N LEU A 81 3.12 15.33 10.82
CA LEU A 81 3.17 14.63 9.54
C LEU A 81 3.50 15.65 8.44
N ASP A 82 4.70 15.52 7.89
CA ASP A 82 5.22 16.41 6.85
C ASP A 82 5.16 15.69 5.50
N PRO A 83 4.45 16.23 4.49
CA PRO A 83 4.28 15.54 3.22
C PRO A 83 5.63 15.41 2.49
N ILE A 84 5.88 14.24 1.92
CA ILE A 84 7.03 14.06 1.04
C ILE A 84 6.83 14.81 -0.29
N THR A 85 7.92 15.10 -0.99
CA THR A 85 7.84 15.70 -2.33
C THR A 85 7.21 14.71 -3.30
N THR A 86 6.13 15.12 -3.98
CA THR A 86 5.43 14.28 -4.94
C THR A 86 5.96 14.46 -6.36
N LYS A 87 5.95 13.37 -7.10
CA LYS A 87 6.16 13.28 -8.55
C LYS A 87 4.82 13.47 -9.29
N PRO A 88 4.82 13.68 -10.62
CA PRO A 88 3.60 13.80 -11.40
C PRO A 88 2.63 12.64 -11.19
N ALA A 89 1.33 12.92 -11.25
CA ALA A 89 0.33 11.89 -11.06
C ALA A 89 0.32 10.87 -12.20
N VAL A 90 0.04 9.60 -11.87
CA VAL A 90 -0.04 8.51 -12.85
C VAL A 90 -1.47 8.24 -13.31
N ILE A 91 -1.57 7.72 -14.54
CA ILE A 91 -2.84 7.21 -15.09
C ILE A 91 -3.20 5.93 -14.35
N ASN A 92 -4.46 5.80 -13.97
CA ASN A 92 -5.00 4.62 -13.29
C ASN A 92 -5.00 3.39 -14.21
N GLU A 93 -4.58 2.24 -13.69
CA GLU A 93 -4.51 0.93 -14.35
C GLU A 93 -5.23 -0.13 -13.48
N PRO A 94 -6.55 -0.04 -13.25
CA PRO A 94 -7.29 -0.86 -12.27
C PRO A 94 -7.54 -2.31 -12.77
N VAL A 95 -6.49 -2.99 -13.21
CA VAL A 95 -6.52 -4.33 -13.84
C VAL A 95 -6.80 -5.45 -12.84
N PHE A 96 -6.28 -5.33 -11.62
CA PHE A 96 -6.41 -6.35 -10.58
C PHE A 96 -7.31 -5.90 -9.43
N SER A 97 -7.92 -6.89 -8.77
CA SER A 97 -8.88 -6.71 -7.70
C SER A 97 -8.22 -6.40 -6.36
N ASN A 98 -8.81 -5.48 -5.60
CA ASN A 98 -8.37 -5.05 -4.28
C ASN A 98 -8.72 -6.09 -3.20
N VAL A 99 -8.06 -7.24 -3.25
CA VAL A 99 -8.20 -8.34 -2.29
C VAL A 99 -7.09 -8.35 -1.24
N LYS A 100 -7.29 -9.07 -0.13
CA LYS A 100 -6.30 -9.16 0.96
C LYS A 100 -4.91 -9.57 0.41
N GLY A 101 -3.86 -8.94 0.92
CA GLY A 101 -2.48 -9.25 0.54
C GLY A 101 -2.01 -8.57 -0.75
N THR A 102 -2.76 -7.59 -1.25
CA THR A 102 -2.34 -6.76 -2.40
C THR A 102 -1.95 -5.35 -1.94
N ILE A 103 -1.10 -4.67 -2.72
CA ILE A 103 -0.79 -3.25 -2.56
C ILE A 103 -1.40 -2.45 -3.73
N ALA A 104 -1.99 -1.30 -3.42
CA ALA A 104 -2.62 -0.42 -4.40
C ALA A 104 -2.29 1.06 -4.18
N MET A 105 -2.41 1.88 -5.22
CA MET A 105 -2.15 3.32 -5.13
C MET A 105 -3.32 4.07 -4.49
N ALA A 106 -3.02 4.94 -3.52
CA ALA A 106 -4.00 5.87 -2.96
C ALA A 106 -4.25 7.06 -3.92
N LYS A 107 -5.47 7.60 -3.90
CA LYS A 107 -5.94 8.63 -4.85
C LYS A 107 -6.84 9.65 -4.16
N LEU A 108 -6.92 10.85 -4.74
CA LEU A 108 -7.91 11.85 -4.37
C LEU A 108 -9.30 11.42 -4.86
N GLY A 109 -10.30 11.57 -3.99
CA GLY A 109 -11.69 11.25 -4.34
C GLY A 109 -12.21 12.11 -5.51
N GLY A 110 -12.89 11.48 -6.46
CA GLY A 110 -13.40 12.13 -7.66
C GLY A 110 -12.35 12.39 -8.74
N ASN A 111 -11.09 12.02 -8.52
CA ASN A 111 -10.03 12.14 -9.52
C ASN A 111 -9.31 10.79 -9.70
N PRO A 112 -9.75 9.96 -10.67
CA PRO A 112 -9.20 8.63 -10.88
C PRO A 112 -7.71 8.58 -11.22
N ASN A 113 -7.13 9.65 -11.78
CA ASN A 113 -5.72 9.70 -12.24
C ASN A 113 -4.87 10.63 -11.36
N SER A 114 -5.09 10.59 -10.04
CA SER A 114 -4.42 11.48 -9.06
C SER A 114 -3.38 10.78 -8.17
N ALA A 115 -3.13 9.49 -8.40
CA ALA A 115 -2.14 8.73 -7.65
C ALA A 115 -0.75 9.34 -7.83
N THR A 116 -0.02 9.54 -6.72
CA THR A 116 1.36 10.07 -6.71
C THR A 116 2.27 9.17 -5.89
N SER A 117 2.50 9.47 -4.61
CA SER A 117 3.45 8.72 -3.77
C SER A 117 2.79 7.73 -2.81
N GLN A 118 1.53 7.98 -2.43
CA GLN A 118 0.83 7.21 -1.41
C GLN A 118 0.29 5.89 -1.94
N TRP A 119 0.42 4.85 -1.13
CA TRP A 119 -0.04 3.50 -1.40
C TRP A 119 -0.69 2.92 -0.15
N PHE A 120 -1.47 1.85 -0.32
CA PHE A 120 -2.03 1.08 0.78
C PHE A 120 -1.98 -0.41 0.53
N PHE A 121 -1.83 -1.20 1.60
CA PHE A 121 -2.03 -2.64 1.59
C PHE A 121 -3.48 -2.97 1.94
N ASN A 122 -4.08 -3.89 1.19
CA ASN A 122 -5.41 -4.42 1.48
C ASN A 122 -5.34 -5.48 2.60
N MET A 123 -6.01 -5.20 3.72
CA MET A 123 -6.06 -6.10 4.89
C MET A 123 -7.27 -7.05 4.85
N ALA A 124 -8.20 -6.83 3.93
CA ALA A 124 -9.38 -7.65 3.68
C ALA A 124 -9.73 -7.65 2.18
N ASN A 125 -10.80 -8.35 1.80
CA ASN A 125 -11.36 -8.22 0.45
C ASN A 125 -12.17 -6.92 0.35
N ASN A 126 -11.61 -5.93 -0.34
CA ASN A 126 -12.16 -4.59 -0.48
C ASN A 126 -12.73 -4.31 -1.88
N SER A 127 -12.81 -5.33 -2.74
CA SER A 127 -13.25 -5.21 -4.13
C SER A 127 -14.65 -4.61 -4.27
N GLY A 128 -15.61 -5.12 -3.48
CA GLY A 128 -17.03 -4.73 -3.51
C GLY A 128 -17.56 -4.19 -2.18
N GLY A 129 -18.88 -4.27 -2.00
CA GLY A 129 -19.54 -3.89 -0.75
C GLY A 129 -19.45 -2.39 -0.44
N SER A 130 -19.26 -2.04 0.83
CA SER A 130 -19.13 -0.64 1.25
C SER A 130 -17.78 -0.01 0.86
N ALA A 131 -16.74 -0.83 0.65
CA ALA A 131 -15.43 -0.36 0.22
C ALA A 131 -15.39 -0.15 -1.30
N ALA A 132 -15.90 -1.10 -2.08
CA ALA A 132 -16.05 -1.03 -3.54
C ALA A 132 -14.80 -0.56 -4.30
N LEU A 133 -13.58 -0.85 -3.82
CA LEU A 133 -12.34 -0.30 -4.37
C LEU A 133 -12.07 -0.70 -5.82
N ASP A 134 -12.75 -1.72 -6.33
CA ASP A 134 -12.62 -2.12 -7.73
C ASP A 134 -13.41 -1.24 -8.69
N THR A 135 -14.40 -0.48 -8.20
CA THR A 135 -15.26 0.36 -9.05
C THR A 135 -15.30 1.82 -8.62
N GLN A 136 -15.27 2.11 -7.31
CA GLN A 136 -15.34 3.47 -6.82
C GLN A 136 -14.11 4.28 -7.27
N ASN A 137 -14.32 5.56 -7.56
CA ASN A 137 -13.28 6.46 -8.07
C ASN A 137 -12.54 5.92 -9.31
N GLY A 138 -13.24 5.16 -10.16
CA GLY A 138 -12.70 4.52 -11.36
C GLY A 138 -11.81 3.31 -11.06
N GLY A 139 -11.95 2.69 -9.88
CA GLY A 139 -11.12 1.58 -9.41
C GLY A 139 -9.76 2.03 -8.87
N PHE A 140 -9.18 1.29 -7.94
CA PHE A 140 -7.85 1.56 -7.39
C PHE A 140 -6.83 0.58 -7.97
N THR A 141 -5.71 1.11 -8.48
CA THR A 141 -4.69 0.31 -9.17
C THR A 141 -3.92 -0.53 -8.17
N VAL A 142 -4.20 -1.84 -8.16
CA VAL A 142 -3.38 -2.85 -7.51
C VAL A 142 -2.15 -3.12 -8.37
N PHE A 143 -0.96 -2.92 -7.82
CA PHE A 143 0.31 -2.98 -8.55
C PHE A 143 1.32 -3.98 -7.97
N GLY A 144 0.91 -4.75 -6.97
CA GLY A 144 1.71 -5.85 -6.45
C GLY A 144 0.97 -6.71 -5.42
N GLN A 145 1.62 -7.78 -5.02
CA GLN A 145 1.16 -8.74 -4.01
C GLN A 145 2.29 -9.04 -3.03
N ILE A 146 1.94 -9.20 -1.76
CA ILE A 146 2.87 -9.52 -0.68
C ILE A 146 2.90 -11.02 -0.37
N THR A 147 3.98 -11.48 0.24
CA THR A 147 4.11 -12.86 0.74
C THR A 147 3.25 -13.10 1.99
N ALA A 148 3.12 -14.37 2.40
CA ALA A 148 2.41 -14.73 3.62
C ALA A 148 3.15 -14.22 4.87
N GLU A 149 4.48 -14.25 4.87
CA GLU A 149 5.32 -13.74 5.94
C GLU A 149 5.17 -12.21 6.08
N SER A 150 5.11 -11.50 4.94
CA SER A 150 4.81 -10.06 4.91
C SER A 150 3.42 -9.74 5.48
N GLN A 151 2.43 -10.63 5.28
CA GLN A 151 1.11 -10.45 5.85
C GLN A 151 1.15 -10.52 7.38
N GLU A 152 1.98 -11.38 7.98
CA GLU A 152 2.15 -11.41 9.44
C GLU A 152 2.73 -10.11 9.98
N THR A 153 3.66 -9.47 9.26
CA THR A 153 4.19 -8.14 9.63
C THR A 153 3.08 -7.08 9.59
N LEU A 154 2.25 -7.06 8.53
CA LEU A 154 1.11 -6.14 8.45
C LEU A 154 0.07 -6.40 9.53
N ASP A 155 -0.20 -7.65 9.87
CA ASP A 155 -1.13 -8.02 10.94
C ASP A 155 -0.61 -7.53 12.32
N LYS A 156 0.71 -7.54 12.55
CA LYS A 156 1.32 -6.91 13.75
C LYS A 156 1.11 -5.40 13.77
N ILE A 157 1.28 -4.72 12.64
CA ILE A 157 1.05 -3.27 12.53
C ILE A 157 -0.42 -2.94 12.80
N ALA A 158 -1.34 -3.70 12.22
CA ALA A 158 -2.78 -3.51 12.43
C ALA A 158 -3.20 -3.73 13.89
N ALA A 159 -2.53 -4.62 14.63
CA ALA A 159 -2.83 -4.92 16.03
C ALA A 159 -2.32 -3.86 17.03
N LEU A 160 -1.59 -2.83 16.57
CA LEU A 160 -1.15 -1.73 17.42
C LEU A 160 -2.33 -0.87 17.89
N VAL A 161 -2.08 -0.03 18.91
CA VAL A 161 -3.04 1.01 19.32
C VAL A 161 -3.12 2.07 18.23
N HIS A 162 -4.30 2.64 17.97
CA HIS A 162 -4.46 3.75 17.04
C HIS A 162 -4.74 5.06 17.77
N CYS A 163 -3.92 6.07 17.52
CA CYS A 163 -4.26 7.45 17.82
C CYS A 163 -4.95 8.05 16.58
N GLY A 164 -6.29 8.08 16.59
CA GLY A 164 -7.05 8.36 15.37
C GLY A 164 -6.97 7.17 14.42
N GLU A 165 -6.48 7.38 13.20
CA GLU A 165 -6.20 6.29 12.25
C GLU A 165 -4.72 5.88 12.24
N THR A 166 -3.85 6.57 12.99
CA THR A 166 -2.40 6.29 12.97
C THR A 166 -2.05 5.20 13.97
N PRO A 167 -1.45 4.06 13.54
CA PRO A 167 -0.99 3.03 14.46
C PRO A 167 0.27 3.50 15.22
N VAL A 168 0.28 3.30 16.53
CA VAL A 168 1.33 3.77 17.44
C VAL A 168 1.89 2.65 18.33
N VAL A 169 3.17 2.76 18.67
CA VAL A 169 3.88 1.86 19.59
C VAL A 169 4.11 2.54 20.95
N ASP A 170 4.11 1.73 22.00
CA ASP A 170 4.36 2.15 23.39
C ASP A 170 3.43 3.28 23.89
N ILE A 171 2.22 3.34 23.34
CA ILE A 171 1.17 4.29 23.70
C ILE A 171 -0.13 3.51 23.91
N THR A 172 -0.84 3.80 25.01
CA THR A 172 -2.18 3.23 25.26
C THR A 172 -3.28 4.09 24.65
N THR A 173 -4.47 3.50 24.50
CA THR A 173 -5.65 4.21 23.98
C THR A 173 -6.01 5.44 24.83
N GLU A 174 -5.84 5.36 26.15
CA GLU A 174 -6.08 6.49 27.06
C GLU A 174 -5.07 7.62 26.84
N GLN A 175 -3.82 7.28 26.54
CA GLN A 175 -2.77 8.25 26.25
C GLN A 175 -3.04 8.97 24.92
N CYS A 176 -3.54 8.28 23.89
CA CYS A 176 -3.98 8.91 22.64
C CYS A 176 -5.08 9.96 22.84
N ALA A 177 -5.93 9.79 23.86
CA ALA A 177 -7.02 10.72 24.17
C ALA A 177 -6.60 11.90 25.05
N SER A 178 -5.38 11.90 25.58
CA SER A 178 -4.87 12.92 26.49
C SER A 178 -4.14 14.05 25.75
N SER A 179 -4.31 15.28 26.22
CA SER A 179 -3.50 16.43 25.76
C SER A 179 -2.10 16.45 26.35
N ASP A 180 -1.82 15.62 27.35
CA ASP A 180 -0.57 15.65 28.11
C ASP A 180 0.50 14.73 27.53
N VAL A 181 0.13 13.86 26.57
CA VAL A 181 1.04 12.94 25.90
C VAL A 181 1.28 13.43 24.47
N SER A 182 2.53 13.79 24.18
CA SER A 182 2.96 14.12 22.83
C SER A 182 3.46 12.87 22.11
N ILE A 183 2.84 12.54 20.96
CA ILE A 183 3.34 11.50 20.06
C ILE A 183 4.63 11.99 19.40
N SER A 184 5.66 11.16 19.43
CA SER A 184 6.95 11.41 18.79
C SER A 184 7.24 10.37 17.70
N SER A 185 8.30 10.57 16.91
CA SER A 185 8.73 9.59 15.90
C SER A 185 8.98 8.20 16.49
N ALA A 186 9.43 8.10 17.74
CA ALA A 186 9.64 6.84 18.44
C ALA A 186 8.35 6.03 18.64
N ASN A 187 7.19 6.69 18.59
CA ASN A 187 5.89 6.05 18.74
C ASN A 187 5.27 5.65 17.39
N LEU A 188 5.90 5.96 16.26
CA LEU A 188 5.33 5.71 14.93
C LEU A 188 5.96 4.50 14.26
N VAL A 189 5.15 3.79 13.47
CA VAL A 189 5.67 2.74 12.59
C VAL A 189 6.39 3.41 11.43
N THR A 190 7.72 3.31 11.44
CA THR A 190 8.60 3.94 10.46
C THR A 190 9.03 2.93 9.40
N ILE A 191 9.09 3.39 8.15
CA ILE A 191 9.68 2.69 7.01
C ILE A 191 11.17 3.08 7.00
N GLN A 192 12.03 2.16 7.44
CA GLN A 192 13.46 2.40 7.59
C GLN A 192 14.16 2.46 6.24
N SER A 193 13.79 1.56 5.32
CA SER A 193 14.28 1.56 3.96
C SER A 193 13.32 0.82 3.03
N VAL A 194 13.40 1.13 1.74
CA VAL A 194 12.76 0.35 0.68
C VAL A 194 13.80 0.05 -0.39
N THR A 195 14.03 -1.22 -0.71
CA THR A 195 15.10 -1.65 -1.62
C THR A 195 14.60 -2.67 -2.63
N ILE A 196 15.12 -2.60 -3.86
CA ILE A 196 14.86 -3.59 -4.91
C ILE A 196 15.76 -4.80 -4.65
N LEU A 197 15.19 -5.98 -4.42
CA LEU A 197 15.90 -7.24 -4.23
C LEU A 197 16.15 -7.98 -5.55
N ASP A 198 15.17 -7.93 -6.45
CA ASP A 198 15.21 -8.51 -7.79
C ASP A 198 14.53 -7.53 -8.75
N ASP A 199 15.12 -7.31 -9.92
CA ASP A 199 14.64 -6.36 -10.94
C ASP A 199 14.15 -7.04 -12.22
N ASP A 200 13.92 -8.37 -12.23
CA ASP A 200 13.33 -9.07 -13.37
C ASP A 200 11.80 -8.81 -13.48
N PRO A 201 11.33 -8.08 -14.52
CA PRO A 201 9.92 -7.71 -14.63
C PRO A 201 9.00 -8.83 -15.15
N ASN A 202 9.51 -10.02 -15.49
CA ASN A 202 8.79 -10.99 -16.34
C ASN A 202 8.10 -12.17 -15.62
N SER A 203 7.87 -12.05 -14.32
CA SER A 203 7.95 -13.25 -13.47
C SER A 203 6.93 -13.30 -12.34
N ALA A 204 5.95 -12.38 -12.38
CA ALA A 204 4.69 -12.51 -11.64
C ALA A 204 3.86 -13.73 -12.09
N ALA A 205 4.29 -14.48 -13.11
CA ALA A 205 3.59 -15.64 -13.67
C ALA A 205 3.29 -16.77 -12.66
N GLY A 206 4.02 -16.83 -11.54
CA GLY A 206 3.76 -17.79 -10.44
C GLY A 206 2.76 -17.30 -9.38
N LEU A 207 2.36 -16.03 -9.43
CA LEU A 207 1.45 -15.43 -8.47
C LEU A 207 0.00 -15.73 -8.84
N THR A 208 -0.82 -16.04 -7.83
CA THR A 208 -2.26 -16.18 -8.03
C THR A 208 -2.89 -14.81 -7.87
N VAL A 209 -3.13 -14.14 -9.00
CA VAL A 209 -3.68 -12.79 -9.05
C VAL A 209 -5.17 -12.85 -9.38
N VAL A 210 -5.96 -11.96 -8.76
CA VAL A 210 -7.40 -11.84 -9.01
C VAL A 210 -7.63 -10.64 -9.92
N GLU A 211 -8.21 -10.86 -11.10
CA GLU A 211 -8.56 -9.78 -12.02
C GLU A 211 -9.73 -8.94 -11.50
N ASN A 212 -9.68 -7.63 -11.76
CA ASN A 212 -10.81 -6.76 -11.52
C ASN A 212 -11.85 -6.97 -12.63
N THR A 213 -12.88 -7.74 -12.31
CA THR A 213 -13.99 -8.04 -13.23
C THR A 213 -15.18 -7.08 -13.07
N LEU A 214 -15.13 -6.18 -12.09
CA LEU A 214 -16.25 -5.29 -11.74
C LEU A 214 -16.19 -3.94 -12.47
N ILE A 215 -15.00 -3.48 -12.84
CA ILE A 215 -14.80 -2.14 -13.42
C ILE A 215 -15.54 -1.92 -14.75
N ASP A 216 -15.64 -2.96 -15.59
CA ASP A 216 -16.33 -2.89 -16.88
C ASP A 216 -17.81 -3.31 -16.79
N ALA A 217 -18.19 -4.01 -15.71
CA ALA A 217 -19.56 -4.49 -15.52
C ALA A 217 -20.55 -3.33 -15.28
N ASP A 218 -20.10 -2.22 -14.68
CA ASP A 218 -20.92 -1.04 -14.37
C ASP A 218 -21.33 -0.25 -15.64
N ASN A 219 -20.66 -0.47 -16.77
CA ASN A 219 -21.02 0.15 -18.07
C ASN A 219 -22.12 -0.61 -18.85
N SER A 220 -22.63 -1.73 -18.33
CA SER A 220 -23.60 -2.59 -19.04
C SER A 220 -25.05 -2.51 -18.54
N GLY A 221 -25.37 -1.55 -17.67
CA GLY A 221 -26.71 -1.38 -17.10
C GLY A 221 -27.26 0.04 -17.18
N SER A 222 -28.12 0.28 -18.19
CA SER A 222 -29.24 1.23 -18.22
C SER A 222 -29.08 2.65 -17.64
N SER A 223 -29.23 3.61 -18.55
CA SER A 223 -29.74 4.96 -18.27
C SER A 223 -31.03 4.95 -17.46
N ASP A 224 -31.01 5.46 -16.22
CA ASP A 224 -32.02 6.37 -15.65
C ASP A 224 -31.78 6.59 -14.15
N GLY A 225 -31.95 7.84 -13.69
CA GLY A 225 -32.38 8.11 -12.32
C GLY A 225 -31.33 8.65 -11.34
N SER A 226 -31.26 9.98 -11.28
CA SER A 226 -30.80 10.78 -10.14
C SER A 226 -31.18 10.22 -8.76
N SER A 227 -30.21 10.04 -7.86
CA SER A 227 -30.31 10.45 -6.45
C SER A 227 -28.95 10.39 -5.75
N GLY A 228 -28.54 11.50 -5.15
CA GLY A 228 -27.25 11.68 -4.50
C GLY A 228 -27.03 10.81 -3.25
N GLY A 229 -25.75 10.57 -2.97
CA GLY A 229 -25.28 9.88 -1.78
C GLY A 229 -23.84 9.39 -1.89
N ALA A 230 -22.92 10.20 -2.44
CA ALA A 230 -21.50 9.86 -2.37
C ALA A 230 -21.00 10.15 -0.94
N LEU A 231 -20.85 9.07 -0.16
CA LEU A 231 -20.21 9.07 1.14
C LEU A 231 -18.72 9.37 0.96
N ILE A 232 -18.36 10.63 1.19
CA ILE A 232 -16.98 11.12 1.27
C ILE A 232 -16.39 10.59 2.60
N TRP A 233 -15.67 9.47 2.56
CA TRP A 233 -14.97 8.91 3.73
C TRP A 233 -13.45 8.70 3.52
N LEU A 234 -12.83 9.43 2.59
CA LEU A 234 -11.37 9.40 2.40
C LEU A 234 -10.69 10.77 2.60
N LEU A 235 -11.32 11.69 3.34
CA LEU A 235 -10.87 13.09 3.47
C LEU A 235 -10.53 13.55 4.90
N SER A 236 -10.13 12.64 5.79
CA SER A 236 -9.67 12.99 7.14
C SER A 236 -8.13 12.87 7.26
N ALA A 237 -7.40 13.75 6.56
CA ALA A 237 -5.98 14.00 6.83
C ALA A 237 -5.62 15.51 6.82
N PHE A 238 -6.59 16.38 7.07
CA PHE A 238 -6.33 17.81 7.28
C PHE A 238 -7.12 18.30 8.48
N LEU A 239 -6.45 18.42 9.63
CA LEU A 239 -6.64 19.43 10.70
C LEU A 239 -6.01 18.89 12.02
N LEU A 240 -4.69 19.02 12.16
CA LEU A 240 -4.12 19.23 13.50
C LEU A 240 -4.20 20.72 13.80
N ALA A 241 -5.05 21.06 14.76
CA ALA A 241 -5.28 22.40 15.25
C ALA A 241 -4.02 22.93 15.94
N VAL A 242 -3.50 24.08 15.47
CA VAL A 242 -2.49 24.87 16.18
C VAL A 242 -3.12 25.46 17.45
N PRO A 243 -2.60 25.20 18.66
CA PRO A 243 -3.01 25.95 19.84
C PRO A 243 -2.51 27.39 19.74
N ARG A 244 -3.44 28.34 19.78
CA ARG A 244 -3.15 29.77 19.93
C ARG A 244 -2.29 30.02 21.17
N LEU A 245 -1.07 30.51 20.99
CA LEU A 245 -0.25 31.12 22.02
C LEU A 245 -1.01 32.28 22.68
N LYS A 246 -1.34 32.14 23.96
CA LYS A 246 -1.73 33.26 24.83
C LYS A 246 -0.49 34.12 25.06
N LYS A 247 -0.52 35.37 24.57
CA LYS A 247 0.39 36.42 25.05
C LYS A 247 0.12 36.68 26.52
N THR A 248 1.08 36.39 27.38
CA THR A 248 1.14 36.93 28.75
C THR A 248 1.78 38.32 28.69
N LYS A 249 0.99 39.29 29.19
CA LYS A 249 1.28 40.68 29.61
C LYS A 249 2.38 41.46 28.89
#